data_AF-A0A8I5NSI9-F1
#
_entry.id   AF-A0A8I5NSI9-F1
#
_cell.length_a   1.000
_cell.length_b   1.000
_cell.length_c   1.000
_cell.angle_alpha   90.00
_cell.angle_beta   90.00
_cell.angle_gamma   90.00
#
_symmetry.space_group_name_H-M   'P 1'
#
loop_
_entity.id
_entity.type
_entity.pdbx_description
1 polymer ?
#
loop_
_entity_poly.entity_id
_entity_poly.type
_entity_poly.pdbx_seq_one_letter_code
_entity_poly.pdbx_strand_id
1 'polypeptide(L)'
;MAGVDIRDNLLGISWVDSSWIPILNSGSVLDYFSERSNPFYDRTCNNEVVKMQRLTLEHLNQMVGIEYILLHAQEPILFIIRKQQRQSPAQVIPLADYYIIAGVIYQAPDLGSVINSRVLTAVHGIQSAFDEAMSYCRYHPSKGYWWHFKDHEEQDKVRPKAKRKEEPSSIFQRQRVDALLLDLRQKFPPKFVQLKPGEKPVPVDQTKKEAEPVPETVKSEEKETTKNVQQTVSAKGPPEKRMRLHYIILSIKINSC
;
A
#
# COMPACT_ATOMS: atom_id res chain seq x y z
N MET A 1 5.51 -15.32 -34.05
CA MET A 1 5.03 -14.10 -33.36
C MET A 1 5.99 -12.99 -33.72
N ALA A 2 5.50 -11.86 -34.26
CA ALA A 2 6.37 -10.72 -34.52
C ALA A 2 6.85 -10.15 -33.18
N GLY A 3 8.16 -9.91 -33.05
CA GLY A 3 8.70 -9.19 -31.90
C GLY A 3 8.24 -7.74 -31.96
N VAL A 4 7.40 -7.33 -31.02
CA VAL A 4 7.08 -5.90 -30.83
C VAL A 4 8.35 -5.25 -30.30
N ASP A 5 8.93 -4.34 -31.08
CA ASP A 5 10.13 -3.60 -30.69
C ASP A 5 9.82 -2.81 -29.42
N ILE A 6 10.61 -3.01 -28.36
CA ILE A 6 10.35 -2.44 -27.01
C ILE A 6 10.28 -0.90 -27.05
N ARG A 7 10.90 -0.30 -28.06
CA ARG A 7 10.93 1.15 -28.34
C ARG A 7 9.58 1.72 -28.78
N ASP A 8 8.65 0.89 -29.26
CA ASP A 8 7.32 1.30 -29.73
C ASP A 8 6.22 1.07 -28.67
N ASN A 9 6.60 0.69 -27.44
CA ASN A 9 5.63 0.43 -26.37
C ASN A 9 5.16 1.72 -25.68
N LEU A 10 4.27 2.45 -26.35
CA LEU A 10 3.66 3.69 -25.84
C LEU A 10 2.91 3.51 -24.50
N LEU A 11 2.49 2.29 -24.14
CA LEU A 11 1.83 1.99 -22.84
C LEU A 11 2.76 2.18 -21.63
N GLY A 12 4.09 2.14 -21.83
CA GLY A 12 5.08 2.38 -20.78
C GLY A 12 5.47 3.86 -20.60
N ILE A 13 4.95 4.75 -21.45
CA ILE A 13 5.31 6.17 -21.50
C ILE A 13 4.20 7.00 -20.85
N SER A 14 4.58 8.14 -20.26
CA SER A 14 3.63 9.18 -19.87
C SER A 14 4.18 10.54 -20.27
N TRP A 15 3.30 11.51 -20.48
CA TRP A 15 3.68 12.87 -20.86
C TRP A 15 2.88 13.90 -20.04
N VAL A 16 3.49 15.03 -19.72
CA VAL A 16 2.86 16.14 -19.01
C VAL A 16 3.55 17.46 -19.37
N ASP A 17 2.77 18.53 -19.54
CA ASP A 17 3.26 19.90 -19.42
C ASP A 17 2.56 20.59 -18.23
N SER A 18 3.38 21.08 -17.30
CA SER A 18 2.93 21.72 -16.07
C SER A 18 2.27 23.09 -16.29
N SER A 19 2.49 23.73 -17.44
CA SER A 19 1.93 25.05 -17.76
C SER A 19 0.40 25.02 -17.88
N TRP A 20 -0.16 23.90 -18.35
CA TRP A 20 -1.59 23.74 -18.61
C TRP A 20 -2.41 23.25 -17.40
N ILE A 21 -1.77 22.64 -16.40
CA ILE A 21 -2.46 22.01 -15.25
C ILE A 21 -3.48 22.96 -14.57
N PRO A 22 -3.18 24.27 -14.34
CA PRO A 22 -4.14 25.18 -13.70
C PRO A 22 -5.31 25.65 -14.59
N ILE A 23 -5.26 25.39 -15.90
CA ILE A 23 -6.17 25.93 -16.93
C ILE A 23 -6.85 24.78 -17.71
N LEU A 24 -6.75 23.54 -17.20
CA LEU A 24 -7.22 22.33 -17.87
C LEU A 24 -8.72 22.14 -17.65
N ASN A 25 -9.50 22.49 -18.67
CA ASN A 25 -10.96 22.39 -18.72
C ASN A 25 -11.37 21.47 -19.89
N SER A 26 -12.63 21.02 -19.90
CA SER A 26 -13.22 20.23 -21.00
C SER A 26 -13.08 20.88 -22.38
N GLY A 27 -13.07 22.21 -22.47
CA GLY A 27 -12.82 22.93 -23.73
C GLY A 27 -11.34 23.00 -24.13
N SER A 28 -10.41 23.09 -23.18
CA SER A 28 -8.97 23.27 -23.45
C SER A 28 -8.17 21.95 -23.49
N VAL A 29 -8.74 20.85 -23.01
CA VAL A 29 -8.04 19.55 -22.93
C VAL A 29 -7.62 18.98 -24.29
N LEU A 30 -8.38 19.25 -25.36
CA LEU A 30 -7.98 18.85 -26.73
C LEU A 30 -6.82 19.69 -27.26
N ASP A 31 -6.75 20.98 -26.90
CA ASP A 31 -5.59 21.83 -27.23
C ASP A 31 -4.35 21.36 -26.47
N TYR A 32 -4.47 21.06 -25.18
CA TYR A 32 -3.41 20.46 -24.38
C TYR A 32 -2.91 19.12 -24.98
N PHE A 33 -3.83 18.25 -25.42
CA PHE A 33 -3.47 17.00 -26.08
C PHE A 33 -2.75 17.23 -27.42
N SER A 34 -3.05 18.32 -28.14
CA SER A 34 -2.41 18.64 -29.43
C SER A 34 -0.98 19.22 -29.32
N GLU A 35 -0.45 19.40 -28.10
CA GLU A 35 0.84 20.04 -27.89
C GLU A 35 1.99 19.30 -28.58
N ARG A 36 2.94 20.03 -29.18
CA ARG A 36 3.95 19.47 -30.10
C ARG A 36 4.91 18.49 -29.42
N SER A 37 5.09 18.60 -28.10
CA SER A 37 5.91 17.68 -27.31
C SER A 37 5.18 16.38 -26.93
N ASN A 38 3.87 16.27 -27.12
CA ASN A 38 3.11 15.07 -26.78
C ASN A 38 3.39 13.94 -27.80
N PRO A 39 3.99 12.81 -27.41
CA PRO A 39 4.25 11.68 -28.31
C PRO A 39 2.99 10.92 -28.73
N PHE A 40 1.86 11.11 -28.02
CA PHE A 40 0.60 10.41 -28.30
C PHE A 40 -0.24 11.08 -29.40
N TYR A 41 0.06 12.35 -29.74
CA TYR A 41 -0.71 13.10 -30.72
C TYR A 41 -0.17 12.92 -32.14
N ASP A 42 -1.08 12.70 -33.08
CA ASP A 42 -0.78 12.46 -34.48
C ASP A 42 -1.14 13.71 -35.30
N ARG A 43 -0.12 14.40 -35.82
CA ARG A 43 -0.28 15.64 -36.59
C ARG A 43 -0.86 15.42 -37.99
N THR A 44 -1.10 14.17 -38.40
CA THR A 44 -1.83 13.84 -39.64
C THR A 44 -3.34 13.71 -39.43
N CYS A 45 -3.84 13.88 -38.20
CA CYS A 45 -5.26 13.76 -37.89
C CYS A 45 -6.12 14.94 -38.39
N ASN A 46 -7.42 14.68 -38.51
CA ASN A 46 -8.42 15.65 -38.95
C ASN A 46 -8.54 16.84 -37.99
N ASN A 47 -8.28 16.65 -36.69
CA ASN A 47 -8.29 17.74 -35.71
C ASN A 47 -7.26 18.83 -36.04
N GLU A 48 -6.06 18.45 -36.50
CA GLU A 48 -5.02 19.40 -36.88
C GLU A 48 -5.45 20.21 -38.12
N VAL A 49 -6.10 19.56 -39.09
CA VAL A 49 -6.65 20.23 -40.29
C VAL A 49 -7.75 21.23 -39.91
N VAL A 50 -8.71 20.81 -39.07
CA VAL A 50 -9.78 21.66 -38.55
C VAL A 50 -9.23 22.85 -37.76
N LYS A 51 -8.21 22.62 -36.91
CA LYS A 51 -7.53 23.65 -36.11
C LYS A 51 -6.78 24.66 -36.99
N MET A 52 -6.05 24.19 -38.01
CA MET A 52 -5.36 25.05 -38.99
C MET A 52 -6.33 25.87 -39.83
N GLN A 53 -7.48 25.31 -40.21
CA GLN A 53 -8.53 25.99 -40.97
C GLN A 53 -9.46 26.86 -40.10
N ARG A 54 -9.29 26.84 -38.77
CA ARG A 54 -10.15 27.53 -37.78
C ARG A 54 -11.64 27.17 -37.90
N LEU A 55 -11.92 25.91 -38.26
CA LEU A 55 -13.27 25.38 -38.38
C LEU A 55 -13.80 24.89 -37.02
N THR A 56 -15.12 24.69 -36.93
CA THR A 56 -15.77 24.07 -35.77
C THR A 56 -15.54 22.55 -35.75
N LEU A 57 -15.48 21.97 -34.54
CA LEU A 57 -15.31 20.52 -34.33
C LEU A 57 -16.39 19.66 -35.02
N GLU A 58 -17.56 20.23 -35.32
CA GLU A 58 -18.64 19.55 -36.03
C GLU A 58 -18.24 19.08 -37.44
N HIS A 59 -17.30 19.76 -38.10
CA HIS A 59 -16.79 19.37 -39.41
C HIS A 59 -16.05 18.02 -39.41
N LEU A 60 -15.59 17.52 -38.25
CA LEU A 60 -14.99 16.19 -38.13
C LEU A 60 -15.95 15.09 -38.61
N ASN A 61 -17.26 15.25 -38.40
CA ASN A 61 -18.26 14.26 -38.85
C ASN A 61 -18.37 14.12 -40.38
N GLN A 62 -17.91 15.13 -41.14
CA GLN A 62 -17.91 15.14 -42.60
C GLN A 62 -16.61 14.61 -43.21
N MET A 63 -15.54 14.56 -42.41
CA MET A 63 -14.22 14.09 -42.83
C MET A 63 -14.08 12.58 -42.61
N VAL A 64 -13.22 11.93 -43.40
CA VAL A 64 -12.86 10.51 -43.24
C VAL A 64 -11.38 10.48 -42.84
N GLY A 65 -11.02 9.72 -41.80
CA GLY A 65 -9.65 9.73 -41.28
C GLY A 65 -9.57 9.52 -39.76
N ILE A 66 -8.39 9.83 -39.20
CA ILE A 66 -8.13 9.75 -37.76
C ILE A 66 -8.63 11.04 -37.11
N GLU A 67 -9.40 10.91 -36.04
CA GLU A 67 -9.86 12.01 -35.20
C GLU A 67 -9.67 11.68 -33.70
N TYR A 68 -9.50 12.73 -32.90
CA TYR A 68 -9.45 12.66 -31.45
C TYR A 68 -10.70 13.33 -30.87
N ILE A 69 -11.46 12.61 -30.06
CA ILE A 69 -12.65 13.14 -29.39
C ILE A 69 -12.50 13.07 -27.87
N LEU A 70 -13.08 14.04 -27.16
CA LEU A 70 -13.24 13.99 -25.72
C LEU A 70 -14.47 13.12 -25.41
N LEU A 71 -14.25 11.94 -24.82
CA LEU A 71 -15.31 10.97 -24.52
C LEU A 71 -15.91 11.21 -23.13
N HIS A 72 -15.09 11.60 -22.15
CA HIS A 72 -15.53 11.91 -20.81
C HIS A 72 -14.65 13.00 -20.18
N ALA A 73 -15.27 13.89 -19.41
CA ALA A 73 -14.61 14.94 -18.65
C ALA A 73 -15.16 14.96 -17.22
N GLN A 74 -14.26 14.82 -16.26
CA GLN A 74 -14.51 14.97 -14.83
C GLN A 74 -13.50 15.99 -14.30
N GLU A 75 -13.84 17.27 -14.49
CA GLU A 75 -13.02 18.39 -14.03
C GLU A 75 -12.87 18.37 -12.49
N PRO A 76 -11.68 18.65 -11.93
CA PRO A 76 -10.38 18.90 -12.59
C PRO A 76 -9.47 17.65 -12.72
N ILE A 77 -9.98 16.45 -12.43
CA ILE A 77 -9.13 15.28 -12.12
C ILE A 77 -8.88 14.36 -13.32
N LEU A 78 -9.91 14.07 -14.12
CA LEU A 78 -9.86 13.01 -15.14
C LEU A 78 -10.50 13.46 -16.45
N PHE A 79 -9.78 13.27 -17.56
CA PHE A 79 -10.33 13.36 -18.90
C PHE A 79 -9.99 12.10 -19.70
N ILE A 80 -10.89 11.68 -20.58
CA ILE A 80 -10.73 10.51 -21.45
C ILE A 80 -10.82 10.97 -22.90
N ILE A 81 -9.71 10.91 -23.62
CA ILE A 81 -9.64 11.19 -25.05
C ILE A 81 -9.61 9.87 -25.82
N ARG A 82 -10.45 9.74 -26.84
CA ARG A 82 -10.49 8.59 -27.74
C ARG A 82 -9.89 8.96 -29.09
N LYS A 83 -8.87 8.22 -29.52
CA LYS A 83 -8.42 8.17 -30.92
C LYS A 83 -9.32 7.18 -31.65
N GLN A 84 -9.98 7.66 -32.69
CA GLN A 84 -10.86 6.85 -33.52
C GLN A 84 -10.62 7.14 -35.00
N GLN A 85 -10.89 6.15 -35.85
CA GLN A 85 -10.85 6.28 -37.29
C GLN A 85 -12.27 6.27 -37.83
N ARG A 86 -12.70 7.41 -38.37
CA ARG A 86 -13.97 7.57 -39.06
C ARG A 86 -13.82 7.02 -40.49
N GLN A 87 -14.67 6.05 -40.83
CA GLN A 87 -14.78 5.49 -42.19
C GLN A 87 -15.95 6.12 -42.95
N SER A 88 -17.04 6.46 -42.25
CA SER A 88 -18.19 7.19 -42.76
C SER A 88 -18.84 8.01 -41.64
N PRO A 89 -19.80 8.91 -41.93
CA PRO A 89 -20.49 9.68 -40.88
C PRO A 89 -21.18 8.81 -39.82
N ALA A 90 -21.60 7.59 -40.17
CA ALA A 90 -22.24 6.63 -39.26
C ALA A 90 -21.29 5.55 -38.71
N GLN A 91 -20.11 5.34 -39.32
CA GLN A 91 -19.19 4.26 -38.96
C GLN A 91 -17.85 4.80 -38.46
N VAL A 92 -17.59 4.55 -37.18
CA VAL A 92 -16.40 4.98 -36.44
C VAL A 92 -15.77 3.78 -35.76
N ILE A 93 -14.45 3.61 -35.91
CA ILE A 93 -13.68 2.52 -35.33
C ILE A 93 -12.80 3.10 -34.20
N PRO A 94 -13.01 2.73 -32.92
CA PRO A 94 -12.10 3.13 -31.85
C PRO A 94 -10.74 2.45 -32.04
N LEU A 95 -9.64 3.21 -31.89
CA LEU A 95 -8.27 2.70 -32.02
C LEU A 95 -7.54 2.63 -30.67
N ALA A 96 -7.60 3.70 -29.89
CA ALA A 96 -6.96 3.79 -28.58
C ALA A 96 -7.65 4.84 -27.71
N ASP A 97 -7.66 4.63 -26.39
CA ASP A 97 -8.10 5.62 -25.42
C ASP A 97 -6.88 6.15 -24.63
N TYR A 98 -6.96 7.41 -24.19
CA TYR A 98 -5.92 8.10 -23.42
C TYR A 98 -6.56 8.71 -22.18
N TYR A 99 -5.95 8.44 -21.02
CA TYR A 99 -6.34 9.01 -19.73
C TYR A 99 -5.46 10.22 -19.44
N ILE A 100 -6.10 11.34 -19.11
CA ILE A 100 -5.41 12.52 -18.58
C ILE A 100 -5.81 12.65 -17.12
N ILE A 101 -4.87 12.31 -16.22
CA ILE A 101 -5.09 12.27 -14.77
C ILE A 101 -4.25 13.38 -14.14
N ALA A 102 -4.90 14.39 -13.56
CA ALA A 102 -4.25 15.58 -12.99
C ALA A 102 -3.22 16.24 -13.96
N GLY A 103 -3.55 16.25 -15.25
CA GLY A 103 -2.69 16.74 -16.34
C GLY A 103 -1.70 15.72 -16.92
N VAL A 104 -1.42 14.59 -16.26
CA VAL A 104 -0.51 13.57 -16.82
C VAL A 104 -1.27 12.67 -17.80
N ILE A 105 -0.74 12.53 -19.02
CA ILE A 105 -1.31 11.72 -20.10
C ILE A 105 -0.71 10.31 -20.07
N TYR A 106 -1.60 9.32 -20.07
CA TYR A 106 -1.30 7.89 -20.15
C TYR A 106 -2.11 7.26 -21.28
N GLN A 107 -1.53 6.31 -22.01
CA GLN A 107 -2.30 5.48 -22.93
C GLN A 107 -3.04 4.37 -22.15
N ALA A 108 -4.32 4.17 -22.43
CA ALA A 108 -5.08 3.05 -21.89
C ALA A 108 -4.65 1.74 -22.58
N PRO A 109 -4.28 0.68 -21.83
CA PRO A 109 -4.04 -0.63 -22.41
C PRO A 109 -5.38 -1.26 -22.84
N ASP A 110 -5.36 -2.04 -23.91
CA ASP A 110 -6.52 -2.83 -24.30
C ASP A 110 -6.77 -3.97 -23.30
N LEU A 111 -8.04 -4.34 -23.14
CA LEU A 111 -8.45 -5.40 -22.20
C LEU A 111 -7.79 -6.75 -22.53
N GLY A 112 -7.53 -7.02 -23.81
CA GLY A 112 -6.85 -8.23 -24.28
C GLY A 112 -5.43 -8.33 -23.74
N SER A 113 -4.61 -7.30 -23.92
CA SER A 113 -3.24 -7.23 -23.39
C SER A 113 -3.20 -7.32 -21.87
N VAL A 114 -4.12 -6.68 -21.15
CA VAL A 114 -4.19 -6.77 -19.68
C VAL A 114 -4.50 -8.20 -19.22
N ILE A 115 -5.46 -8.87 -19.86
CA ILE A 115 -5.80 -10.27 -19.55
C ILE A 115 -4.64 -11.20 -19.93
N ASN A 116 -4.09 -11.07 -21.13
CA ASN A 116 -2.97 -11.89 -21.62
C ASN A 116 -1.75 -11.77 -20.70
N SER A 117 -1.39 -10.56 -20.27
CA SER A 117 -0.30 -10.32 -19.31
C SER A 117 -0.57 -11.04 -17.98
N ARG A 118 -1.76 -10.89 -17.40
CA ARG A 118 -2.13 -11.53 -16.12
C ARG A 118 -2.16 -13.05 -16.21
N VAL A 119 -2.71 -13.61 -17.30
CA VAL A 119 -2.74 -15.05 -17.54
C VAL A 119 -1.32 -15.59 -17.71
N LEU A 120 -0.46 -14.91 -18.47
CA LEU A 120 0.94 -15.29 -18.64
C LEU A 120 1.69 -15.29 -17.30
N THR A 121 1.52 -14.25 -16.47
CA THR A 121 2.13 -14.22 -15.12
C THR A 121 1.61 -15.33 -14.21
N ALA A 122 0.30 -15.64 -14.27
CA ALA A 122 -0.28 -16.74 -13.48
C ALA A 122 0.25 -18.11 -13.92
N VAL A 123 0.28 -18.38 -15.23
CA VAL A 123 0.84 -19.62 -15.80
C VAL A 123 2.33 -19.74 -15.49
N HIS A 124 3.11 -18.67 -15.63
CA HIS A 124 4.53 -18.64 -15.25
C HIS A 124 4.73 -18.93 -13.75
N GLY A 125 3.89 -18.37 -12.87
CA GLY A 125 3.92 -18.65 -11.44
C GLY A 125 3.62 -20.12 -11.13
N ILE A 126 2.60 -20.70 -11.78
CA ILE A 126 2.25 -22.13 -11.66
C ILE A 126 3.39 -23.02 -12.17
N GLN A 127 3.97 -22.70 -13.34
CA GLN A 127 5.09 -23.44 -13.90
C GLN A 127 6.31 -23.38 -12.97
N SER A 128 6.67 -22.18 -12.47
CA SER A 128 7.79 -22.01 -11.53
C SER A 128 7.60 -22.83 -10.26
N ALA A 129 6.38 -22.84 -9.70
CA ALA A 129 6.04 -23.63 -8.52
C ALA A 129 6.07 -25.15 -8.79
N PHE A 130 5.67 -25.60 -9.99
CA PHE A 130 5.81 -27.00 -10.39
C PHE A 130 7.27 -27.40 -10.62
N ASP A 131 8.08 -26.56 -11.28
CA ASP A 131 9.50 -26.81 -11.50
C ASP A 131 10.26 -26.89 -10.16
N GLU A 132 9.94 -26.00 -9.21
CA GLU A 132 10.44 -26.05 -7.83
C GLU A 132 9.98 -27.31 -7.10
N ALA A 133 8.69 -27.64 -7.11
CA ALA A 133 8.14 -28.82 -6.44
C ALA A 133 8.72 -30.13 -7.02
N MET A 134 8.82 -30.25 -8.35
CA MET A 134 9.44 -31.39 -9.03
C MET A 134 10.92 -31.52 -8.64
N SER A 135 11.63 -30.43 -8.37
CA SER A 135 13.03 -30.48 -7.91
C SER A 135 13.21 -31.22 -6.58
N TYR A 136 12.20 -31.23 -5.71
CA TYR A 136 12.18 -31.96 -4.43
C TYR A 136 11.57 -33.37 -4.53
N CYS A 137 10.78 -33.65 -5.57
CA CYS A 137 10.14 -34.95 -5.76
C CYS A 137 11.14 -36.02 -6.22
N ARG A 138 11.10 -37.22 -5.62
CA ARG A 138 11.90 -38.38 -6.03
C ARG A 138 11.01 -39.62 -6.15
N TYR A 139 11.38 -40.52 -7.05
CA TYR A 139 10.61 -41.73 -7.36
C TYR A 139 11.50 -42.98 -7.38
N HIS A 140 10.98 -44.10 -6.88
CA HIS A 140 11.61 -45.42 -6.93
C HIS A 140 10.52 -46.48 -7.16
N PRO A 141 10.67 -47.41 -8.11
CA PRO A 141 9.62 -48.37 -8.46
C PRO A 141 9.07 -49.19 -7.28
N SER A 142 9.87 -49.45 -6.23
CA SER A 142 9.43 -50.19 -5.04
C SER A 142 9.01 -49.33 -3.83
N LYS A 143 9.25 -48.01 -3.84
CA LYS A 143 8.91 -47.10 -2.72
C LYS A 143 7.88 -46.03 -3.10
N GLY A 144 7.53 -45.91 -4.38
CA GLY A 144 6.66 -44.85 -4.89
C GLY A 144 7.36 -43.49 -4.91
N TYR A 145 6.58 -42.43 -4.70
CA TYR A 145 7.06 -41.05 -4.61
C TYR A 145 7.37 -40.67 -3.16
N TRP A 146 8.45 -39.91 -2.95
CA TRP A 146 8.72 -39.21 -1.70
C TRP A 146 9.33 -37.83 -1.96
N TRP A 147 9.24 -36.97 -0.95
CA TRP A 147 9.78 -35.61 -1.00
C TRP A 147 11.13 -35.58 -0.29
N HIS A 148 12.13 -34.95 -0.92
CA HIS A 148 13.43 -34.66 -0.33
C HIS A 148 13.70 -33.16 -0.45
N PHE A 149 13.26 -32.42 0.56
CA PHE A 149 13.69 -31.04 0.74
C PHE A 149 15.20 -31.03 0.98
N LYS A 150 15.93 -30.11 0.33
CA LYS A 150 17.30 -29.82 0.77
C LYS A 150 17.18 -29.04 2.06
N ASP A 151 17.32 -29.73 3.19
CA ASP A 151 17.34 -29.06 4.49
C ASP A 151 18.42 -27.97 4.49
N HIS A 152 18.04 -26.78 4.95
CA HIS A 152 18.92 -25.61 5.01
C HIS A 152 20.03 -25.75 6.09
N GLU A 153 20.20 -26.96 6.65
CA GLU A 153 21.10 -27.31 7.75
C GLU A 153 22.60 -27.21 7.39
N GLU A 154 22.99 -27.31 6.12
CA GLU A 154 24.41 -27.22 5.74
C GLU A 154 24.98 -25.81 5.93
N GLN A 155 24.17 -24.75 5.84
CA GLN A 155 24.65 -23.39 6.16
C GLN A 155 24.74 -23.14 7.67
N ASP A 156 23.89 -23.78 8.48
CA ASP A 156 23.81 -23.52 9.93
C ASP A 156 24.89 -24.30 10.73
N LYS A 157 25.66 -25.18 10.06
CA LYS A 157 26.74 -25.99 10.65
C LYS A 157 28.16 -25.44 10.43
N VAL A 158 28.35 -24.36 9.65
CA VAL A 158 29.68 -23.78 9.32
C VAL A 158 29.97 -22.46 10.05
N ARG A 159 29.05 -21.95 10.88
CA ARG A 159 29.34 -20.83 11.80
C ARG A 159 29.07 -21.26 13.25
N PRO A 160 30.07 -21.28 14.15
CA PRO A 160 29.80 -21.50 15.55
C PRO A 160 28.87 -20.38 16.04
N LYS A 161 27.71 -20.75 16.57
CA LYS A 161 26.71 -19.80 17.09
C LYS A 161 27.29 -19.08 18.31
N ALA A 162 28.00 -17.97 18.05
CA ALA A 162 28.29 -16.97 19.07
C ALA A 162 26.94 -16.55 19.66
N LYS A 163 26.70 -16.97 20.92
CA LYS A 163 25.54 -16.52 21.69
C LYS A 163 25.53 -15.01 21.62
N ARG A 164 24.54 -14.42 20.94
CA ARG A 164 24.27 -12.99 21.08
C ARG A 164 24.08 -12.76 22.58
N LYS A 165 24.97 -11.99 23.20
CA LYS A 165 24.64 -11.35 24.48
C LYS A 165 23.39 -10.54 24.19
N GLU A 166 22.26 -10.96 24.74
CA GLU A 166 21.17 -10.01 24.99
C GLU A 166 21.77 -8.97 25.93
N GLU A 167 22.05 -7.78 25.40
CA GLU A 167 22.45 -6.68 26.26
C GLU A 167 21.28 -6.41 27.22
N PRO A 168 21.52 -6.39 28.54
CA PRO A 168 20.47 -6.09 29.49
C PRO A 168 19.93 -4.69 29.18
N SER A 169 18.68 -4.64 28.70
CA SER A 169 17.98 -3.41 28.32
C SER A 169 18.21 -2.27 29.32
N SER A 170 18.46 -1.07 28.80
CA SER A 170 18.85 0.09 29.60
C SER A 170 17.87 0.32 30.75
N ILE A 171 18.37 0.71 31.93
CA ILE A 171 17.57 0.81 33.15
C ILE A 171 16.37 1.76 33.00
N PHE A 172 16.50 2.78 32.14
CA PHE A 172 15.43 3.71 31.78
C PHE A 172 14.36 3.07 30.88
N GLN A 173 14.75 2.16 29.98
CA GLN A 173 13.80 1.37 29.17
C GLN A 173 12.99 0.45 30.06
N ARG A 174 13.63 -0.21 31.04
CA ARG A 174 12.95 -1.06 32.04
C ARG A 174 11.94 -0.28 32.84
N GLN A 175 12.36 0.80 33.52
CA GLN A 175 11.48 1.65 34.32
C GLN A 175 10.26 2.18 33.53
N ARG A 176 10.46 2.57 32.26
CA ARG A 176 9.36 3.04 31.41
C ARG A 176 8.42 1.90 30.98
N VAL A 177 8.95 0.72 30.70
CA VAL A 177 8.14 -0.48 30.40
C VAL A 177 7.38 -0.95 31.65
N ASP A 178 8.01 -0.95 32.83
CA ASP A 178 7.38 -1.32 34.10
C ASP A 178 6.22 -0.37 34.46
N ALA A 179 6.38 0.94 34.22
CA ALA A 179 5.30 1.92 34.38
C ALA A 179 4.12 1.65 33.42
N LEU A 180 4.40 1.28 32.17
CA LEU A 180 3.38 0.90 31.19
C LEU A 180 2.70 -0.44 31.56
N LEU A 181 3.45 -1.42 32.07
CA LEU A 181 2.92 -2.70 32.53
C LEU A 181 2.06 -2.55 33.80
N LEU A 182 2.40 -1.60 34.69
CA LEU A 182 1.56 -1.24 35.83
C LEU A 182 0.22 -0.62 35.40
N ASP A 183 0.26 0.37 34.50
CA ASP A 183 -0.94 1.00 33.94
C ASP A 183 -1.81 -0.01 33.16
N LEU A 184 -1.18 -0.92 32.41
CA LEU A 184 -1.87 -1.98 31.67
C LEU A 184 -2.45 -3.06 32.60
N ARG A 185 -1.77 -3.42 33.70
CA ARG A 185 -2.30 -4.30 34.76
C ARG A 185 -3.46 -3.67 35.52
N GLN A 186 -3.46 -2.35 35.71
CA GLN A 186 -4.58 -1.63 36.32
C GLN A 186 -5.80 -1.58 35.39
N LYS A 187 -5.58 -1.33 34.09
CA LYS A 187 -6.63 -1.32 33.06
C LYS A 187 -7.18 -2.72 32.74
N PHE A 188 -6.36 -3.74 32.85
CA PHE A 188 -6.70 -5.14 32.58
C PHE A 188 -6.21 -6.04 33.71
N PRO A 189 -6.98 -6.19 34.81
CA PRO A 189 -6.64 -7.12 35.88
C PRO A 189 -6.52 -8.54 35.32
N PRO A 190 -5.37 -9.24 35.51
CA PRO A 190 -5.19 -10.58 34.98
C PRO A 190 -6.18 -11.55 35.65
N LYS A 191 -7.13 -12.06 34.87
CA LYS A 191 -8.05 -13.11 35.30
C LYS A 191 -7.27 -14.42 35.40
N PHE A 192 -6.87 -14.79 36.61
CA PHE A 192 -6.20 -16.06 36.88
C PHE A 192 -7.15 -17.23 36.61
N VAL A 193 -6.97 -17.90 35.47
CA VAL A 193 -7.61 -19.20 35.20
C VAL A 193 -6.77 -20.28 35.89
N GLN A 194 -7.23 -20.77 37.04
CA GLN A 194 -6.65 -21.98 37.61
C GLN A 194 -7.05 -23.18 36.73
N LEU A 195 -6.09 -23.71 35.99
CA LEU A 195 -6.23 -25.01 35.31
C LEU A 195 -6.10 -26.14 36.35
N LYS A 196 -7.19 -26.42 37.06
CA LYS A 196 -7.48 -27.76 37.58
C LYS A 196 -8.53 -28.41 36.68
N PRO A 197 -8.38 -29.69 36.31
CA PRO A 197 -9.29 -30.33 35.37
C PRO A 197 -10.65 -30.61 36.03
N GLY A 198 -11.68 -29.89 35.58
CA GLY A 198 -13.08 -30.27 35.79
C GLY A 198 -13.83 -29.55 36.91
N GLU A 199 -14.11 -28.25 36.75
CA GLU A 199 -15.43 -27.68 37.08
C GLU A 199 -15.67 -26.32 36.40
N LYS A 200 -16.92 -25.83 36.40
CA LYS A 200 -17.39 -24.71 35.54
C LYS A 200 -17.00 -23.33 36.09
N PRO A 201 -16.71 -22.33 35.24
CA PRO A 201 -16.19 -21.03 35.69
C PRO A 201 -17.29 -20.12 36.27
N VAL A 202 -16.97 -19.44 37.38
CA VAL A 202 -17.74 -18.31 37.93
C VAL A 202 -16.79 -17.11 38.08
N PRO A 203 -17.14 -15.91 37.59
CA PRO A 203 -16.35 -14.70 37.83
C PRO A 203 -16.57 -14.19 39.25
N VAL A 204 -15.49 -13.88 39.97
CA VAL A 204 -15.54 -13.21 41.27
C VAL A 204 -14.69 -11.94 41.22
N ASP A 205 -15.36 -10.79 41.04
CA ASP A 205 -14.80 -9.48 41.39
C ASP A 205 -14.86 -9.32 42.91
N GLN A 206 -13.72 -9.02 43.55
CA GLN A 206 -13.73 -8.51 44.92
C GLN A 206 -12.73 -7.37 45.11
N THR A 207 -13.30 -6.19 45.34
CA THR A 207 -12.62 -5.10 46.04
C THR A 207 -13.18 -5.03 47.47
N LYS A 208 -12.40 -5.42 48.49
CA LYS A 208 -12.34 -4.76 49.82
C LYS A 208 -11.33 -5.41 50.79
N LYS A 209 -10.95 -4.59 51.78
CA LYS A 209 -10.07 -4.78 52.95
C LYS A 209 -10.55 -5.96 53.85
N GLU A 210 -9.83 -6.46 54.87
CA GLU A 210 -8.83 -5.84 55.76
C GLU A 210 -8.05 -6.89 56.62
N ALA A 211 -6.94 -6.46 57.25
CA ALA A 211 -6.26 -7.01 58.45
C ALA A 211 -5.45 -8.34 58.40
N GLU A 212 -4.41 -8.39 59.25
CA GLU A 212 -3.43 -9.49 59.45
C GLU A 212 -3.95 -10.64 60.35
N PRO A 213 -3.21 -11.76 60.46
CA PRO A 213 -2.27 -11.88 61.59
C PRO A 213 -0.89 -12.53 61.26
N VAL A 214 0.07 -12.30 62.17
CA VAL A 214 1.48 -12.80 62.25
C VAL A 214 1.55 -13.77 63.45
N PRO A 215 2.26 -14.94 63.46
CA PRO A 215 3.75 -15.08 63.47
C PRO A 215 4.26 -16.30 62.62
N GLU A 216 5.55 -16.69 62.51
CA GLU A 216 6.70 -16.70 63.45
C GLU A 216 8.08 -16.43 62.79
N THR A 217 9.08 -16.14 63.63
CA THR A 217 10.46 -15.70 63.30
C THR A 217 11.54 -16.74 63.64
N VAL A 218 12.44 -17.07 62.69
CA VAL A 218 13.84 -17.57 62.88
C VAL A 218 14.62 -17.35 61.56
N LYS A 219 15.85 -16.80 61.46
CA LYS A 219 16.64 -15.83 62.25
C LYS A 219 17.72 -15.25 61.30
N SER A 220 18.03 -13.95 61.35
CA SER A 220 19.32 -13.41 60.87
C SER A 220 19.80 -12.28 61.81
N GLU A 221 21.07 -12.31 62.17
CA GLU A 221 21.67 -11.40 63.16
C GLU A 221 21.95 -9.99 62.61
N GLU A 222 22.07 -9.04 63.54
CA GLU A 222 22.10 -7.59 63.31
C GLU A 222 23.43 -7.09 62.71
N LYS A 223 23.37 -5.98 61.97
CA LYS A 223 23.91 -4.72 62.52
C LYS A 223 23.41 -3.44 61.83
N GLU A 224 23.35 -2.40 62.63
CA GLU A 224 22.80 -1.08 62.35
C GLU A 224 23.71 -0.24 61.42
N THR A 225 23.14 0.69 60.66
CA THR A 225 23.10 2.12 61.07
C THR A 225 22.39 3.02 60.06
N THR A 226 21.80 4.09 60.59
CA THR A 226 21.03 5.12 59.87
C THR A 226 21.90 6.14 59.12
N LYS A 227 21.38 6.71 58.02
CA LYS A 227 21.07 8.15 57.94
C LYS A 227 20.33 8.57 56.65
N ASN A 228 19.24 9.30 56.84
CA ASN A 228 18.61 10.15 55.82
C ASN A 228 19.53 11.34 55.48
N VAL A 229 19.63 11.69 54.20
CA VAL A 229 19.60 13.12 53.78
C VAL A 229 18.75 13.23 52.52
N GLN A 230 17.71 14.05 52.62
CA GLN A 230 16.85 14.46 51.53
C GLN A 230 17.32 15.84 51.06
N GLN A 231 17.68 16.00 49.78
CA GLN A 231 17.90 17.33 49.22
C GLN A 231 17.32 17.48 47.82
N THR A 232 16.29 18.31 47.75
CA THR A 232 15.60 18.77 46.56
C THR A 232 16.39 19.88 45.86
N VAL A 233 16.61 19.77 44.55
CA VAL A 233 16.78 20.96 43.69
C VAL A 233 16.05 20.74 42.36
N SER A 234 15.18 21.69 42.03
CA SER A 234 14.40 21.74 40.79
C SER A 234 15.19 22.34 39.63
N ALA A 235 15.02 21.83 38.41
CA ALA A 235 15.34 22.53 37.18
C ALA A 235 14.17 22.43 36.18
N LYS A 236 13.62 23.58 35.76
CA LYS A 236 12.55 23.66 34.75
C LYS A 236 13.13 23.45 33.34
N GLY A 237 12.46 22.64 32.52
CA GLY A 237 12.65 22.57 31.07
C GLY A 237 11.52 23.32 30.30
N PRO A 238 11.81 23.91 29.12
CA PRO A 238 10.85 24.69 28.31
C PRO A 238 9.92 23.80 27.43
N PRO A 239 8.91 24.38 26.72
CA PRO A 239 7.58 23.76 26.57
C PRO A 239 7.33 22.86 25.35
N GLU A 240 6.19 22.16 25.38
CA GLU A 240 5.62 21.32 24.31
C GLU A 240 5.55 22.02 22.94
N LYS A 241 6.00 21.33 21.88
CA LYS A 241 5.47 21.52 20.51
C LYS A 241 4.50 20.40 20.16
N ARG A 242 3.20 20.63 20.39
CA ARG A 242 2.14 19.76 19.85
C ARG A 242 1.98 20.03 18.35
N MET A 243 2.16 18.99 17.54
CA MET A 243 1.78 19.02 16.12
C MET A 243 0.26 18.86 16.04
N ARG A 244 -0.44 19.85 15.46
CA ARG A 244 -1.89 19.76 15.22
C ARG A 244 -2.15 18.92 13.98
N LEU A 245 -2.76 17.75 14.12
CA LEU A 245 -3.48 17.12 12.99
C LEU A 245 -4.80 17.88 12.78
N HIS A 246 -4.95 18.50 11.61
CA HIS A 246 -6.26 18.92 11.11
C HIS A 246 -6.98 17.70 10.55
N TYR A 247 -7.88 17.10 11.32
CA TYR A 247 -8.90 16.19 10.79
C TYR A 247 -10.10 17.01 10.32
N ILE A 248 -10.32 17.08 9.00
CA ILE A 248 -11.55 17.63 8.43
C ILE A 248 -12.62 16.55 8.54
N ILE A 249 -13.57 16.74 9.45
CA ILE A 249 -14.75 15.88 9.57
C ILE A 249 -15.77 16.36 8.53
N LEU A 250 -15.94 15.60 7.45
CA LEU A 250 -16.97 15.85 6.45
C LEU A 250 -18.31 15.31 6.96
N SER A 251 -19.13 16.15 7.59
CA SER A 251 -20.50 15.77 7.98
C SER A 251 -21.41 15.74 6.76
N ILE A 252 -21.63 14.56 6.19
CA ILE A 252 -22.67 14.33 5.17
C ILE A 252 -24.04 14.48 5.85
N LYS A 253 -24.78 15.53 5.48
CA LYS A 253 -26.14 15.77 5.95
C LYS A 253 -27.11 15.32 4.86
N ILE A 254 -27.65 14.12 5.02
CA ILE A 254 -28.71 13.58 4.16
C ILE A 254 -29.98 14.39 4.45
N ASN A 255 -30.46 15.16 3.48
CA ASN A 255 -31.80 15.71 3.51
C ASN A 255 -32.75 14.73 2.82
N SER A 256 -33.91 14.54 3.45
CA SER A 256 -34.98 13.68 2.96
C SER A 256 -35.64 14.24 1.70
N CYS A 257 -36.08 13.32 0.84
CA CYS A 257 -37.42 13.41 0.26
C CYS A 257 -38.40 12.81 1.28
#